data_AF-A0A1A9MGS7-F1
#
_entry.id   AF-A0A1A9MGS7-F1
#
_cell.length_a   1.000
_cell.length_b   1.000
_cell.length_c   1.000
_cell.angle_alpha   90.00
_cell.angle_beta   90.00
_cell.angle_gamma   90.00
#
_symmetry.space_group_name_H-M   'P 1'
#
loop_
_entity.id
_entity.type
_entity.pdbx_description
1 polymer ?
#
loop_
_entity_poly.entity_id
_entity_poly.type
_entity_poly.pdbx_seq_one_letter_code
_entity_poly.pdbx_strand_id
1 'polypeptide(L)'
;MIQLDPEAQPEPAPVAHDVPLAKVEWPVIPNLDAARNGGREVVVSEDAGGRQVLVRTPNSGDQQVYHFAQRPCWTLVKVDDQSL
;
A
#
# COMPACT_ATOMS: atom_id res chain seq x y z
N MET A 1 25.28 -16.82 -0.82
CA MET A 1 25.07 -16.36 0.57
C MET A 1 25.46 -14.89 0.59
N ILE A 2 24.53 -14.00 0.91
CA ILE A 2 24.82 -12.58 1.12
C ILE A 2 24.57 -12.33 2.60
N GLN A 3 25.62 -11.94 3.34
CA GLN A 3 25.48 -11.44 4.70
C GLN A 3 25.08 -9.97 4.60
N LEU A 4 23.87 -9.65 5.05
CA LEU A 4 23.40 -8.30 5.27
C LEU A 4 23.83 -7.88 6.68
N ASP A 5 24.41 -6.69 6.78
CA ASP A 5 24.85 -6.09 8.05
C ASP A 5 23.65 -5.35 8.68
N PRO A 6 23.10 -5.84 9.81
CA PRO A 6 21.93 -5.24 10.45
C PRO A 6 22.24 -3.94 11.20
N GLU A 7 23.52 -3.54 11.30
CA GLU A 7 23.94 -2.32 12.02
C GLU A 7 24.27 -1.16 11.06
N ALA A 8 24.10 -1.35 9.76
CA ALA A 8 24.32 -0.31 8.75
C ALA A 8 23.22 0.76 8.79
N GLN A 9 23.49 1.89 9.44
CA GLN A 9 22.63 3.07 9.45
C GLN A 9 22.91 4.02 8.26
N PRO A 10 21.87 4.73 7.77
CA PRO A 10 20.49 4.68 8.24
C PRO A 10 19.68 3.63 7.46
N GLU A 11 18.96 2.78 8.20
CA GLU A 11 17.80 2.08 7.63
C GLU A 11 16.85 3.14 7.03
N PRO A 12 16.25 2.89 5.85
CA PRO A 12 15.28 3.82 5.29
C PRO A 12 14.09 3.97 6.24
N ALA A 13 13.93 5.17 6.81
CA ALA A 13 12.77 5.50 7.63
C ALA A 13 11.53 5.65 6.73
N PRO A 14 10.34 5.21 7.16
CA PRO A 14 9.11 5.44 6.41
C PRO A 14 8.87 6.94 6.27
N VAL A 15 8.78 7.41 5.03
CA VAL A 15 8.51 8.81 4.70
C VAL A 15 7.03 8.98 4.41
N ALA A 16 6.37 9.85 5.16
CA ALA A 16 4.98 10.21 4.94
C ALA A 16 4.89 11.62 4.34
N HIS A 17 3.99 11.79 3.36
CA HIS A 17 3.71 13.08 2.75
C HIS A 17 2.20 13.30 2.68
N ASP A 18 1.76 14.48 3.14
CA ASP A 18 0.38 14.92 2.94
C ASP A 18 0.20 15.42 1.50
N VAL A 19 -0.67 14.75 0.74
CA VAL A 19 -0.99 15.13 -0.64
C VAL A 19 -2.34 15.86 -0.65
N PRO A 20 -2.39 17.14 -1.07
CA PRO A 20 -3.67 17.83 -1.25
C PRO A 20 -4.53 17.08 -2.28
N LEU A 21 -5.83 16.92 -2.02
CA LEU A 21 -6.74 16.19 -2.90
C LEU A 21 -6.68 16.65 -4.37
N ALA A 22 -6.49 17.95 -4.61
CA ALA A 22 -6.38 18.53 -5.95
C ALA A 22 -5.11 18.12 -6.72
N LYS A 23 -4.10 17.58 -6.03
CA LYS A 23 -2.84 17.10 -6.61
C LYS A 23 -2.76 15.57 -6.66
N VAL A 24 -3.80 14.86 -6.22
CA VAL A 24 -3.86 13.41 -6.30
C VAL A 24 -3.99 12.99 -7.75
N GLU A 25 -3.04 12.18 -8.23
CA GLU A 25 -3.13 11.56 -9.55
C GLU A 25 -4.07 10.36 -9.48
N TRP A 26 -5.05 10.34 -10.40
CA TRP A 26 -6.07 9.30 -10.47
C TRP A 26 -5.82 8.37 -11.67
N PRO A 27 -6.09 7.06 -11.56
CA PRO A 27 -6.64 6.37 -10.39
C PRO A 27 -5.58 6.05 -9.34
N VAL A 28 -5.86 6.36 -8.06
CA VAL A 28 -4.96 6.06 -6.94
C VAL A 28 -4.83 4.55 -6.70
N ILE A 29 -5.93 3.81 -6.91
CA ILE A 29 -6.00 2.37 -6.70
C ILE A 29 -6.08 1.71 -8.08
N PRO A 30 -5.27 0.67 -8.35
CA PRO A 30 -5.38 -0.09 -9.59
C PRO A 30 -6.73 -0.81 -9.66
N ASN A 31 -7.15 -1.16 -10.87
CA ASN A 31 -8.30 -2.04 -11.04
C ASN A 31 -8.00 -3.40 -10.38
N LEU A 32 -8.71 -3.71 -9.29
CA LEU A 32 -8.44 -4.88 -8.45
C LEU A 32 -8.75 -6.20 -9.18
N ASP A 33 -9.76 -6.23 -10.05
CA ASP A 33 -10.08 -7.42 -10.85
C ASP A 33 -9.01 -7.67 -11.91
N ALA A 34 -8.55 -6.61 -12.58
CA ALA A 34 -7.43 -6.71 -13.52
C ALA A 34 -6.15 -7.15 -12.80
N ALA A 35 -5.89 -6.63 -11.59
CA ALA A 35 -4.75 -7.05 -10.77
C ALA A 35 -4.80 -8.54 -10.42
N ARG A 36 -5.96 -9.03 -9.95
CA ARG A 36 -6.18 -10.46 -9.66
C ARG A 36 -5.96 -11.33 -10.90
N ASN A 37 -6.56 -10.94 -12.02
CA ASN A 37 -6.43 -11.67 -13.29
C ASN A 37 -4.99 -11.64 -13.83
N GLY A 38 -4.22 -10.58 -13.50
CA GLY A 38 -2.81 -10.44 -13.83
C GLY A 38 -1.85 -11.17 -12.88
N GLY A 39 -2.36 -11.98 -11.94
CA GLY A 39 -1.54 -12.77 -11.01
C GLY A 39 -1.05 -11.99 -9.77
N ARG A 40 -1.53 -10.77 -9.54
CA ARG A 40 -1.32 -10.05 -8.28
C ARG A 40 -2.30 -10.53 -7.24
N GLU A 41 -1.85 -10.60 -6.00
CA GLU A 41 -2.70 -10.94 -4.87
C GLU A 41 -3.37 -9.69 -4.32
N VAL A 42 -4.67 -9.79 -4.05
CA VAL A 42 -5.46 -8.71 -3.44
C VAL A 42 -6.17 -9.24 -2.21
N VAL A 43 -5.78 -8.72 -1.04
CA VAL A 43 -6.36 -9.10 0.26
C VAL A 43 -7.10 -7.90 0.84
N VAL A 44 -8.30 -8.15 1.35
CA VAL A 44 -9.11 -7.12 2.03
C VAL A 44 -9.27 -7.54 3.48
N SER A 45 -8.90 -6.66 4.41
CA SER A 45 -8.93 -6.89 5.86
C SER A 45 -9.56 -5.73 6.60
N GLU A 46 -10.04 -5.99 7.82
CA GLU A 46 -10.46 -4.94 8.76
C GLU A 46 -9.24 -4.36 9.49
N ASP A 47 -9.25 -3.07 9.79
CA ASP A 47 -8.13 -2.35 10.42
C ASP A 47 -8.62 -1.30 11.41
N ALA A 48 -8.56 -1.58 12.72
CA ALA A 48 -8.84 -0.62 13.80
C ALA A 48 -10.10 0.27 13.59
N GLY A 49 -11.20 -0.29 13.07
CA GLY A 49 -12.44 0.43 12.76
C GLY A 49 -12.52 1.01 11.33
N GLY A 50 -11.50 0.73 10.52
CA GLY A 50 -11.41 0.98 9.09
C GLY A 50 -11.25 -0.33 8.30
N ARG A 51 -10.83 -0.20 7.04
CA ARG A 51 -10.59 -1.31 6.12
C ARG A 51 -9.28 -1.12 5.39
N GLN A 52 -8.55 -2.19 5.18
CA GLN A 52 -7.33 -2.20 4.39
C GLN A 52 -7.52 -3.03 3.12
N VAL A 53 -6.87 -2.59 2.05
CA VAL A 53 -6.72 -3.38 0.82
C VAL A 53 -5.22 -3.49 0.55
N LEU A 54 -4.70 -4.70 0.63
CA LEU A 54 -3.34 -5.05 0.25
C LEU A 54 -3.34 -5.50 -1.21
N VAL A 55 -2.48 -4.92 -2.03
CA VAL A 55 -2.18 -5.37 -3.38
C VAL A 55 -0.69 -5.68 -3.47
N ARG A 56 -0.34 -6.92 -3.80
CA ARG A 56 1.06 -7.34 -3.89
C ARG A 56 1.33 -8.21 -5.09
N THR A 57 2.57 -8.18 -5.57
CA THR A 57 3.03 -9.08 -6.61
C THR A 57 3.80 -10.25 -5.97
N PRO A 58 3.37 -11.51 -6.15
CA PRO A 58 4.06 -12.66 -5.55
C PRO A 58 5.53 -12.73 -5.97
N ASN A 59 6.41 -13.11 -5.05
CA ASN A 59 7.86 -13.20 -5.26
C ASN A 59 8.51 -11.88 -5.71
N SER A 60 7.85 -10.75 -5.46
CA SER A 60 8.37 -9.39 -5.66
C SER A 60 8.29 -8.62 -4.35
N GLY A 61 9.15 -7.61 -4.20
CA GLY A 61 9.02 -6.61 -3.15
C GLY A 61 7.82 -5.67 -3.36
N ASP A 62 7.20 -5.66 -4.55
CA ASP A 62 6.07 -4.78 -4.89
C ASP A 62 4.84 -5.04 -4.02
N GLN A 63 4.59 -4.11 -3.10
CA GLN A 63 3.49 -4.18 -2.14
C GLN A 63 2.92 -2.79 -1.86
N GLN A 64 1.60 -2.66 -1.97
CA GLN A 64 0.87 -1.43 -1.67
C GLN A 64 -0.29 -1.72 -0.73
N VAL A 65 -0.43 -0.90 0.31
CA VAL A 65 -1.52 -0.98 1.28
C VAL A 65 -2.38 0.28 1.23
N TYR A 66 -3.67 0.10 0.99
CA TYR A 66 -4.65 1.17 0.90
C TYR A 66 -5.51 1.15 2.16
N HIS A 67 -5.45 2.21 2.96
CA HIS A 67 -6.23 2.33 4.19
C HIS A 67 -7.49 3.17 3.96
N PHE A 68 -8.61 2.65 4.41
CA PHE A 68 -9.92 3.27 4.30
C PHE A 68 -10.52 3.54 5.67
N ALA A 69 -11.14 4.71 5.82
CA ALA A 69 -11.98 5.04 6.95
C ALA A 69 -13.43 5.24 6.51
N GLN A 70 -14.39 4.89 7.35
CA GLN A 70 -15.81 5.08 7.05
C GLN A 70 -16.28 6.46 7.54
N ARG A 71 -16.48 7.42 6.62
CA ARG A 71 -16.99 8.77 6.91
C ARG A 71 -17.65 9.41 5.70
N PRO A 72 -18.98 9.64 5.66
CA PRO A 72 -20.05 8.66 5.92
C PRO A 72 -19.98 7.40 5.03
N CYS A 73 -19.14 7.40 3.99
CA CYS A 73 -18.82 6.26 3.13
C CYS A 73 -17.34 5.88 3.26
N TRP A 74 -16.95 4.73 2.71
CA TRP A 74 -15.54 4.31 2.68
C TRP A 74 -14.71 5.30 1.88
N THR A 75 -13.77 5.95 2.55
CA THR A 75 -12.87 6.97 1.98
C THR A 75 -11.43 6.51 2.16
N LEU A 76 -10.65 6.54 1.08
CA LEU A 76 -9.21 6.28 1.13
C LEU A 76 -8.53 7.42 1.90
N VAL A 77 -7.84 7.10 2.98
CA VAL A 77 -7.16 8.08 3.84
C VAL A 77 -5.65 7.99 3.79
N LYS A 78 -5.10 6.85 3.36
CA LYS A 78 -3.66 6.64 3.25
C LYS A 78 -3.36 5.58 2.19
N VAL A 79 -2.30 5.84 1.41
CA VAL A 79 -1.61 4.84 0.59
C VAL A 79 -0.25 4.63 1.22
N ASP A 80 0.08 3.39 1.50
CA ASP A 80 1.36 2.98 2.07
C ASP A 80 2.07 2.13 1.01
N ASP A 81 3.11 2.70 0.40
CA ASP A 81 3.97 1.98 -0.53
C ASP A 81 5.05 1.25 0.29
N GLN A 82 4.96 -0.08 0.31
CA GLN A 82 5.85 -0.97 1.05
C GLN A 82 6.77 -1.72 0.09
N SER A 83 7.04 -1.15 -1.07
CA SER A 83 7.92 -1.77 -2.06
C SER A 83 9.38 -1.73 -1.59
N LEU A 84 10.11 -2.82 -1.86
CA LEU A 84 11.54 -2.97 -1.58
C LEU A 84 12.38 -2.93 -2.86
#